data_AF-A0A6B2I1J3-F1
#
_entry.id   AF-A0A6B2I1J3-F1
#
_cell.length_a   1.000
_cell.length_b   1.000
_cell.length_c   1.000
_cell.angle_alpha   90.00
_cell.angle_beta   90.00
_cell.angle_gamma   90.00
#
_symmetry.space_group_name_H-M   'P 1'
#
loop_
_entity.id
_entity.type
_entity.pdbx_description
1 polymer ?
#
loop_
_entity_poly.entity_id
_entity_poly.type
_entity_poly.pdbx_seq_one_letter_code
_entity_poly.pdbx_strand_id
1 'polypeptide(L)'
;SKPINEDAAGNYIHYGVREFGMTAIANGIALHGGFLPYTSTFLMFVEYARNAVRMAALMKQRQVMVYTHDSIGLGEDGPTHQPVEQVASLRVTPNMSTWRPCDQV
;
A
#
# COMPACT_ATOMS: atom_id res chain seq x y z
N SER A 1 -10.22 -5.07 -13.89
CA SER A 1 -8.82 -5.50 -14.12
C SER A 1 -8.78 -7.00 -14.36
N LYS A 2 -7.82 -7.52 -15.12
CA LYS A 2 -7.69 -8.95 -15.42
C LYS A 2 -6.55 -9.57 -14.61
N PRO A 3 -6.76 -10.67 -13.86
CA PRO A 3 -5.73 -11.23 -13.00
C PRO A 3 -4.68 -12.05 -13.77
N ILE A 4 -3.40 -11.88 -13.43
CA ILE A 4 -2.29 -12.50 -14.17
C ILE A 4 -2.18 -14.02 -14.00
N ASN A 5 -2.84 -14.59 -13.00
CA ASN A 5 -2.94 -16.04 -12.82
C ASN A 5 -3.97 -16.70 -13.74
N GLU A 6 -4.79 -15.91 -14.46
CA GLU A 6 -5.75 -16.40 -15.47
C GLU A 6 -5.28 -16.04 -16.89
N ASP A 7 -4.76 -14.83 -17.08
CA ASP A 7 -4.25 -14.32 -18.36
C ASP A 7 -2.91 -13.59 -18.13
N ALA A 8 -1.82 -14.11 -18.70
CA ALA A 8 -0.48 -13.53 -18.52
C ALA A 8 -0.36 -12.08 -19.04
N ALA A 9 -1.25 -11.64 -19.95
CA ALA A 9 -1.34 -10.26 -20.41
C ALA A 9 -2.25 -9.39 -19.51
N GLY A 10 -2.71 -9.92 -18.38
CA GLY A 10 -3.49 -9.22 -17.38
C GLY A 10 -2.75 -8.07 -16.70
N ASN A 11 -3.46 -7.34 -15.84
CA ASN A 11 -2.99 -6.12 -15.18
C ASN A 11 -3.33 -6.08 -13.69
N TYR A 12 -3.62 -7.24 -13.08
CA TYR A 12 -3.96 -7.36 -11.67
C TYR A 12 -3.27 -8.56 -11.03
N ILE A 13 -2.85 -8.42 -9.78
CA ILE A 13 -2.14 -9.47 -9.03
C ILE A 13 -2.92 -9.76 -7.74
N HIS A 14 -3.36 -11.00 -7.58
CA HIS A 14 -3.86 -11.50 -6.29
C HIS A 14 -2.67 -11.91 -5.40
N TYR A 15 -2.18 -10.98 -4.58
CA TYR A 15 -1.04 -11.23 -3.70
C TYR A 15 -1.34 -12.20 -2.55
N GLY A 16 -2.62 -12.35 -2.16
CA GLY A 16 -3.01 -12.99 -0.90
C GLY A 16 -2.64 -12.15 0.32
N VAL A 17 -2.67 -12.76 1.52
CA VAL A 17 -2.34 -12.10 2.81
C VAL A 17 -0.82 -11.99 2.98
N ARG A 18 -0.21 -11.06 2.25
CA ARG A 18 1.25 -10.95 2.08
C ARG A 18 1.71 -9.51 1.94
N GLU A 19 1.38 -8.64 2.89
CA GLU A 19 1.52 -7.18 2.78
C GLU A 19 2.97 -6.75 2.53
N PHE A 20 3.91 -7.33 3.28
CA PHE A 20 5.33 -7.02 3.13
C PHE A 20 5.84 -7.48 1.75
N GLY A 21 5.56 -8.73 1.39
CA GLY A 21 5.94 -9.31 0.11
C GLY A 21 5.34 -8.53 -1.06
N MET A 22 4.05 -8.23 -1.01
CA MET A 22 3.32 -7.41 -1.98
C MET A 22 4.03 -6.07 -2.22
N THR A 23 4.37 -5.36 -1.14
CA THR A 23 4.96 -4.02 -1.25
C THR A 23 6.39 -4.09 -1.78
N ALA A 24 7.19 -5.06 -1.35
CA ALA A 24 8.54 -5.26 -1.86
C ALA A 24 8.56 -5.73 -3.34
N ILE A 25 7.64 -6.60 -3.73
CA ILE A 25 7.47 -7.03 -5.13
C ILE A 25 7.10 -5.83 -6.00
N ALA A 26 6.16 -4.99 -5.56
CA ALA A 26 5.77 -3.78 -6.28
C ALA A 26 6.92 -2.77 -6.43
N ASN A 27 7.83 -2.67 -5.45
CA ASN A 27 9.08 -1.92 -5.62
C ASN A 27 9.92 -2.49 -6.79
N GLY A 28 10.02 -3.82 -6.88
CA GLY A 28 10.69 -4.50 -8.00
C GLY A 28 10.01 -4.23 -9.34
N ILE A 29 8.68 -4.23 -9.39
CA ILE A 29 7.90 -3.88 -10.60
C ILE A 29 8.19 -2.43 -11.03
N ALA A 30 8.23 -1.49 -10.09
CA ALA A 30 8.58 -0.10 -10.38
C ALA A 30 10.02 0.04 -10.90
N LEU A 31 10.98 -0.65 -10.27
CA LEU A 31 12.39 -0.66 -10.67
C LEU A 31 12.62 -1.27 -12.05
N HIS A 32 11.87 -2.31 -12.41
CA HIS A 32 11.96 -2.95 -13.72
C HIS A 32 11.54 -2.01 -14.85
N GLY A 33 10.56 -1.13 -14.60
CA GLY A 33 10.00 -0.24 -15.60
C GLY A 33 8.93 -0.90 -16.49
N GLY A 34 8.17 -0.06 -17.20
CA GLY A 34 7.05 -0.46 -18.06
C GLY A 34 5.68 -0.45 -17.37
N PHE A 35 5.64 -0.46 -16.04
CA PHE A 35 4.39 -0.48 -15.27
C PHE A 35 4.35 0.63 -14.20
N LEU A 36 3.13 0.98 -13.77
CA LEU A 36 2.89 1.83 -12.59
C LEU A 36 2.17 0.96 -11.55
N PRO A 37 2.89 0.39 -10.57
CA PRO A 37 2.30 -0.52 -9.62
C PRO A 37 1.45 0.25 -8.59
N TYR A 38 0.31 -0.35 -8.24
CA TYR A 38 -0.41 -0.01 -7.03
C TYR A 38 -0.56 -1.26 -6.14
N THR A 39 -0.57 -1.04 -4.83
CA THR A 39 -0.73 -2.09 -3.81
C THR A 39 -1.78 -1.65 -2.79
N SER A 40 -2.50 -2.59 -2.17
CA SER A 40 -3.57 -2.23 -1.24
C SER A 40 -3.72 -3.20 -0.08
N THR A 41 -4.05 -2.66 1.10
CA THR A 41 -4.45 -3.38 2.32
C THR A 41 -5.15 -2.40 3.27
N PHE A 42 -5.58 -2.83 4.46
CA PHE A 42 -6.03 -1.92 5.51
C PHE A 42 -4.86 -1.08 6.04
N LEU A 43 -5.11 0.18 6.42
CA LEU A 43 -4.05 1.08 6.88
C LEU A 43 -3.29 0.51 8.07
N MET A 44 -3.96 -0.20 8.98
CA MET A 44 -3.31 -0.87 10.11
C MET A 44 -2.19 -1.81 9.66
N PHE A 45 -2.40 -2.56 8.58
CA PHE A 45 -1.43 -3.54 8.10
C PHE A 45 -0.27 -2.93 7.30
N VAL A 46 -0.19 -1.59 7.18
CA VAL A 46 1.05 -0.93 6.74
C VAL A 46 2.23 -1.27 7.66
N GLU A 47 1.95 -1.60 8.93
CA GLU A 47 2.98 -2.02 9.89
C GLU A 47 3.66 -3.32 9.47
N TYR A 48 2.94 -4.26 8.85
CA TYR A 48 3.52 -5.48 8.29
C TYR A 48 4.48 -5.14 7.12
N ALA A 49 4.17 -4.12 6.33
CA ALA A 49 4.94 -3.74 5.15
C ALA A 49 5.91 -2.57 5.37
N ARG A 50 6.08 -2.09 6.60
CA ARG A 50 6.61 -0.75 6.90
C ARG A 50 7.98 -0.48 6.28
N ASN A 51 8.85 -1.50 6.28
CA ASN A 51 10.19 -1.36 5.72
C ASN A 51 10.18 -1.35 4.18
N ALA A 52 9.33 -2.14 3.51
CA ALA A 52 9.18 -2.05 2.05
C ALA A 52 8.62 -0.68 1.61
N VAL A 53 7.69 -0.12 2.39
CA VAL A 53 7.19 1.24 2.20
C VAL A 53 8.32 2.27 2.31
N ARG A 54 9.17 2.15 3.34
CA ARG A 54 10.37 3.01 3.49
C ARG A 54 11.34 2.84 2.31
N MET A 55 11.53 1.62 1.82
CA MET A 55 12.41 1.35 0.68
C MET A 55 11.90 1.99 -0.61
N ALA A 56 10.58 2.00 -0.85
CA ALA A 56 9.99 2.70 -1.99
C ALA A 56 10.38 4.19 -2.00
N ALA A 57 10.21 4.84 -0.83
CA ALA A 57 10.54 6.25 -0.64
C ALA A 57 12.06 6.51 -0.77
N LEU A 58 12.90 5.67 -0.15
CA LEU A 58 14.35 5.79 -0.22
C LEU A 58 14.88 5.65 -1.66
N MET A 59 14.35 4.69 -2.40
CA MET A 59 14.73 4.42 -3.79
C MET A 59 14.06 5.39 -4.78
N LYS A 60 13.23 6.32 -4.31
CA LYS A 60 12.47 7.28 -5.12
C LYS A 60 11.60 6.60 -6.19
N GLN A 61 11.02 5.45 -5.86
CA GLN A 61 10.21 4.67 -6.80
C GLN A 61 8.77 5.17 -6.86
N ARG A 62 8.19 5.15 -8.05
CA ARG A 62 6.78 5.52 -8.26
C ARG A 62 5.89 4.29 -8.03
N GLN A 63 5.25 4.24 -6.87
CA GLN A 63 4.26 3.22 -6.49
C GLN A 63 3.10 3.90 -5.75
N VAL A 64 1.87 3.52 -6.06
CA VAL A 64 0.67 4.01 -5.35
C VAL A 64 0.28 3.00 -4.27
N MET A 65 0.29 3.42 -3.01
CA MET A 65 -0.11 2.57 -1.88
C MET A 65 -1.51 2.98 -1.41
N VAL A 66 -2.50 2.12 -1.66
CA VAL A 66 -3.91 2.36 -1.34
C VAL A 66 -4.25 1.72 -0.01
N TYR A 67 -4.21 2.51 1.06
CA TYR A 67 -4.62 2.09 2.39
C TYR A 67 -6.05 2.52 2.69
N THR A 68 -6.91 1.57 3.05
CA THR A 68 -8.32 1.81 3.40
C THR A 68 -8.56 1.58 4.91
N HIS A 69 -9.80 1.74 5.38
CA HIS A 69 -10.17 1.53 6.79
C HIS A 69 -9.24 2.33 7.72
N ASP A 70 -9.26 3.64 7.56
CA ASP A 70 -8.17 4.53 7.95
C ASP A 70 -8.26 5.06 9.39
N SER A 71 -9.31 4.69 10.12
CA SER A 71 -9.62 5.25 11.43
C SER A 71 -10.56 4.34 12.23
N ILE A 72 -10.94 4.81 13.43
CA ILE A 72 -12.00 4.21 14.26
C ILE A 72 -13.35 4.07 13.55
N GLY A 73 -13.56 4.75 12.41
CA GLY A 73 -14.80 4.67 11.62
C GLY A 73 -15.09 3.28 11.05
N LEU A 74 -14.13 2.35 11.06
CA LEU A 74 -14.37 0.97 10.64
C LEU A 74 -15.27 0.17 11.63
N GLY A 75 -15.41 0.62 12.87
CA GLY A 75 -16.33 0.00 13.84
C GLY A 75 -15.81 -1.29 14.48
N GLU A 76 -16.56 -2.37 14.30
CA GLU A 76 -16.59 -3.55 15.16
C GLU A 76 -15.34 -4.43 15.12
N ASP A 77 -14.49 -4.35 14.09
CA ASP A 77 -13.22 -5.12 14.06
C ASP A 77 -12.24 -4.67 15.16
N GLY A 78 -12.51 -3.51 15.78
CA GLY A 78 -11.93 -3.12 17.05
C GLY A 78 -10.49 -2.60 16.98
N PRO A 79 -9.84 -2.43 18.15
CA PRO A 79 -8.61 -1.65 18.29
C PRO A 79 -7.41 -2.27 17.56
N THR A 80 -7.45 -3.56 17.25
CA THR A 80 -6.39 -4.23 16.48
C THR A 80 -6.44 -3.91 14.99
N HIS A 81 -7.54 -3.33 14.50
CA HIS A 81 -7.74 -2.95 13.11
C HIS A 81 -7.83 -1.43 12.91
N GLN A 82 -8.16 -0.69 13.97
CA GLN A 82 -8.42 0.75 13.94
C GLN A 82 -7.11 1.55 13.98
N PRO A 83 -6.69 2.18 12.88
CA PRO A 83 -5.47 2.97 12.85
C PRO A 83 -5.61 4.22 13.72
N VAL A 84 -4.52 4.56 14.42
CA VAL A 84 -4.41 5.77 15.25
C VAL A 84 -3.15 6.56 14.86
N GLU A 85 -1.98 5.93 14.87
CA GLU A 85 -0.68 6.56 14.69
C GLU A 85 -0.05 6.34 13.30
N GLN A 86 -0.63 5.44 12.49
CA GLN A 86 -0.02 4.96 11.25
C GLN A 86 0.16 6.10 10.23
N VAL A 87 -0.82 7.02 10.13
CA VAL A 87 -0.70 8.20 9.24
C VAL A 87 0.43 9.13 9.69
N ALA A 88 0.61 9.35 11.00
CA ALA A 88 1.70 10.15 11.52
C ALA A 88 3.05 9.51 11.19
N SER A 89 3.16 8.19 11.36
CA SER A 89 4.34 7.40 10.97
C SER A 89 4.68 7.59 9.49
N LEU A 90 3.69 7.52 8.59
CA LEU A 90 3.90 7.74 7.16
C LEU A 90 4.36 9.18 6.84
N ARG A 91 3.73 10.19 7.45
CA ARG A 91 4.05 11.61 7.23
C ARG A 91 5.47 12.00 7.61
N VAL A 92 6.01 11.42 8.69
CA VAL A 92 7.40 11.71 9.12
C VAL A 92 8.46 10.93 8.33
N THR A 93 8.04 10.06 7.40
CA THR A 93 8.98 9.29 6.56
C THR A 93 9.53 10.20 5.44
N PRO A 94 10.86 10.37 5.31
CA PRO A 94 11.44 11.19 4.25
C PRO A 94 11.03 10.70 2.85
N ASN A 95 10.75 11.63 1.94
CA ASN A 95 10.32 11.37 0.57
C ASN A 95 9.01 10.56 0.45
N MET A 96 8.17 10.55 1.50
CA MET A 96 6.85 9.94 1.46
C MET A 96 5.77 11.00 1.18
N SER A 97 4.94 10.77 0.17
CA SER A 97 3.72 11.56 -0.05
C SER A 97 2.54 10.82 0.54
N THR A 98 1.79 11.46 1.45
CA THR A 98 0.66 10.85 2.15
C THR A 98 -0.59 11.72 2.00
N TRP A 99 -1.64 11.16 1.38
CA TRP A 99 -2.90 11.85 1.12
C TRP A 99 -4.05 11.16 1.86
N ARG A 100 -4.90 11.96 2.51
CA ARG A 100 -6.13 11.51 3.18
C ARG A 100 -7.29 12.36 2.65
N PRO A 101 -7.91 11.97 1.52
CA PRO A 101 -8.97 12.76 0.89
C PRO A 101 -10.22 12.83 1.78
N CYS A 102 -10.96 13.95 1.71
CA CYS A 102 -12.19 14.17 2.50
C CYS A 102 -13.48 13.80 1.75
N ASP A 103 -13.43 13.80 0.42
CA ASP A 103 -14.53 13.48 -0.48
C ASP A 103 -13.95 13.12 -1.88
N GLN A 104 -14.83 13.06 -2.88
CA GLN A 104 -14.50 12.78 -4.27
C GLN A 104 -14.47 14.03 -5.17
N VAL A 105 -14.83 15.21 -4.66
CA VAL A 105 -15.15 16.41 -5.47
C VAL A 105 -14.22 17.58 -5.16
#